data_AF-A0A0A0EUE5-F1
#
_entry.id   AF-A0A0A0EUE5-F1
#
_cell.length_a   1.000
_cell.length_b   1.000
_cell.length_c   1.000
_cell.angle_alpha   90.00
_cell.angle_beta   90.00
_cell.angle_gamma   90.00
#
_symmetry.space_group_name_H-M   'P 1'
#
loop_
_entity.id
_entity.type
_entity.pdbx_description
1 polymer ?
#
loop_
_entity_poly.entity_id
_entity_poly.type
_entity_poly.pdbx_seq_one_letter_code
_entity_poly.pdbx_strand_id
1 'polypeptide(L)'
;MSLRIALVALVVANIVSALMVVQARHQHRRLFIQFSQLEKARDDLNIEFGRLQLEQATWAESNRIDQVARDRLGMKFPEGAETVVIRP
;
A
#
# COMPACT_ATOMS: atom_id res chain seq x y z
N MET A 1 19.60 54.55 27.13
CA MET A 1 20.46 53.65 26.31
C MET A 1 19.90 52.24 26.22
N SER A 2 19.44 51.66 27.34
CA SER A 2 18.80 50.32 27.41
C SER A 2 17.62 50.10 26.45
N LEU A 3 16.69 51.05 26.33
CA LEU A 3 15.52 50.91 25.45
C LEU A 3 15.89 50.77 23.96
N ARG A 4 16.92 51.49 23.51
CA ARG A 4 17.39 51.42 22.11
C ARG A 4 17.99 50.05 21.82
N ILE A 5 18.76 49.49 22.76
CA ILE A 5 19.33 48.14 22.65
C ILE A 5 18.22 47.09 22.61
N ALA A 6 17.22 47.21 23.47
CA ALA A 6 16.07 46.30 23.49
C ALA A 6 15.28 46.35 22.17
N LEU A 7 15.07 47.54 21.60
CA LEU A 7 14.39 47.70 20.30
C LEU A 7 15.18 47.05 19.16
N VAL A 8 16.51 47.25 19.11
CA VAL A 8 17.35 46.61 18.10
C VAL A 8 17.32 45.09 18.24
N ALA A 9 17.40 44.57 19.47
CA ALA A 9 17.31 43.14 19.72
C ALA A 9 15.96 42.57 19.26
N LEU A 10 14.86 43.28 19.50
CA LEU A 10 13.53 42.86 19.06
C LEU A 10 13.40 42.84 17.53
N VAL A 11 13.94 43.84 16.84
CA VAL A 11 13.96 43.88 15.37
C VAL A 11 14.77 42.71 14.81
N VAL A 12 15.94 42.45 15.37
CA VAL A 12 16.77 41.30 14.95
C VAL A 12 16.03 39.99 15.21
N ALA A 13 15.42 39.82 16.38
CA ALA A 13 14.64 38.62 16.71
C ALA A 13 13.46 38.42 15.74
N ASN A 14 12.78 39.50 15.35
CA ASN A 14 11.69 39.45 14.40
C ASN A 14 12.17 39.01 13.00
N ILE A 15 13.29 39.55 12.52
CA ILE A 15 13.89 39.16 11.24
C ILE A 15 14.29 37.68 11.27
N VAL A 16 14.94 37.23 12.34
CA VAL A 16 15.34 35.82 12.50
C VAL A 16 14.10 34.91 12.49
N SER A 17 13.04 35.29 13.21
CA SER A 17 11.78 34.54 13.22
C SER A 17 11.16 34.46 11.82
N ALA A 18 11.11 35.56 11.07
CA ALA A 18 10.59 35.58 9.71
C ALA A 18 11.36 34.64 8.78
N LEU A 19 12.71 34.65 8.86
CA LEU A 19 13.55 33.73 8.08
C LEU A 19 13.33 32.27 8.46
N MET A 20 13.20 31.96 9.77
CA MET A 20 12.91 30.61 10.24
C MET A 20 11.55 30.11 9.73
N VAL A 21 10.51 30.94 9.72
CA VAL A 21 9.18 30.57 9.21
C VAL A 21 9.24 30.26 7.72
N VAL A 22 9.93 31.09 6.92
CA VAL A 22 10.11 30.84 5.49
C VAL A 22 10.84 29.52 5.24
N GLN A 23 11.93 29.27 6.00
CA GLN A 23 12.70 28.04 5.89
C GLN A 23 11.87 26.81 6.28
N ALA A 24 11.12 26.88 7.38
CA ALA A 24 10.24 25.81 7.82
C ALA A 24 9.16 25.51 6.77
N ARG A 25 8.56 26.53 6.16
CA ARG A 25 7.58 26.37 5.09
C ARG A 25 8.20 25.72 3.85
N HIS A 26 9.42 26.09 3.49
CA HIS A 26 10.14 25.50 2.36
C HIS A 26 10.46 24.03 2.62
N GLN A 27 10.99 23.70 3.81
CA GLN A 27 11.26 22.33 4.23
C GLN A 27 9.98 21.48 4.22
N HIS A 28 8.89 22.00 4.79
CA HIS A 28 7.59 21.32 4.78
C HIS A 28 7.15 20.98 3.36
N ARG A 29 7.25 21.94 2.41
CA ARG A 29 6.88 21.69 1.01
C ARG A 29 7.73 20.56 0.40
N ARG A 30 9.04 20.56 0.66
CA ARG A 30 9.94 19.52 0.14
C ARG A 30 9.62 18.14 0.71
N LEU A 31 9.46 18.03 2.03
CA LEU A 31 9.12 16.77 2.69
C LEU A 31 7.75 16.26 2.25
N PHE A 32 6.76 17.16 2.10
CA PHE A 32 5.42 16.79 1.64
C PHE A 32 5.45 16.20 0.22
N ILE A 33 6.23 16.77 -0.69
CA ILE A 33 6.40 16.22 -2.04
C ILE A 33 7.02 14.82 -1.99
N GLN A 34 8.07 14.63 -1.20
CA GLN A 34 8.71 13.32 -1.05
C GLN A 34 7.77 12.28 -0.45
N PHE A 35 7.05 12.67 0.60
CA PHE A 35 6.04 11.82 1.23
C PHE A 35 4.96 11.40 0.23
N SER A 36 4.39 12.36 -0.52
CA SER A 36 3.36 12.09 -1.52
C SER A 36 3.85 11.16 -2.65
N GLN A 37 5.12 11.29 -3.07
CA GLN A 37 5.72 10.37 -4.04
C GLN A 37 5.82 8.94 -3.51
N LEU A 38 6.26 8.79 -2.25
CA LEU A 38 6.41 7.49 -1.62
C LEU A 38 5.05 6.82 -1.37
N GLU A 39 4.06 7.61 -0.97
CA GLU A 39 2.68 7.15 -0.80
C GLU A 39 2.09 6.65 -2.12
N LYS A 40 2.30 7.40 -3.21
CA LYS A 40 1.87 6.95 -4.54
C LYS A 40 2.52 5.62 -4.94
N ALA A 41 3.83 5.48 -4.72
CA ALA A 41 4.54 4.24 -5.03
C ALA A 41 4.02 3.05 -4.21
N ARG A 42 3.68 3.27 -2.93
CA ARG A 42 3.03 2.25 -2.08
C ARG A 42 1.68 1.84 -2.65
N ASP A 43 0.86 2.81 -3.05
CA ASP A 43 -0.49 2.55 -3.54
C ASP A 43 -0.46 1.80 -4.87
N ASP A 44 0.46 2.16 -5.78
CA ASP A 44 0.69 1.44 -7.03
C ASP A 44 1.09 -0.03 -6.76
N LEU A 45 1.98 -0.27 -5.80
CA LEU A 45 2.39 -1.63 -5.40
C LEU A 45 1.24 -2.43 -4.77
N ASN A 46 0.39 -1.79 -3.97
CA ASN A 46 -0.79 -2.44 -3.39
C ASN A 46 -1.81 -2.85 -4.46
N ILE A 47 -1.98 -2.02 -5.49
CA ILE A 47 -2.85 -2.35 -6.64
C ILE A 47 -2.30 -3.57 -7.37
N GLU A 48 -0.99 -3.60 -7.65
CA GLU A 48 -0.34 -4.74 -8.30
C GLU A 48 -0.47 -6.02 -7.45
N PHE A 49 -0.20 -5.92 -6.15
CA PHE A 49 -0.39 -7.04 -5.24
C PHE A 49 -1.84 -7.54 -5.20
N GLY A 50 -2.82 -6.64 -5.24
CA GLY A 50 -4.23 -7.00 -5.39
C GLY A 50 -4.52 -7.79 -6.66
N ARG A 51 -3.95 -7.36 -7.80
CA ARG A 51 -4.08 -8.09 -9.08
C ARG A 51 -3.46 -9.48 -9.01
N LEU A 52 -2.25 -9.59 -8.48
CA LEU A 52 -1.55 -10.87 -8.32
C LEU A 52 -2.31 -11.83 -7.39
N GLN A 53 -2.99 -11.33 -6.37
CA GLN A 53 -3.84 -12.16 -5.52
C GLN A 53 -5.07 -12.68 -6.26
N LEU A 54 -5.71 -11.85 -7.09
CA LEU A 54 -6.83 -12.28 -7.93
C LEU A 54 -6.37 -13.34 -8.95
N GLU A 55 -5.21 -13.12 -9.59
CA GLU A 55 -4.60 -14.12 -10.46
C GLU A 55 -4.38 -15.43 -9.69
N GLN A 56 -3.74 -15.41 -8.52
CA GLN A 56 -3.53 -16.63 -7.72
C GLN A 56 -4.84 -17.33 -7.33
N ALA A 57 -5.89 -16.58 -6.98
CA ALA A 57 -7.19 -17.14 -6.66
C ALA A 57 -7.80 -17.89 -7.86
N THR A 58 -7.64 -17.38 -9.08
CA THR A 58 -8.08 -18.08 -10.31
C THR A 58 -7.28 -19.37 -10.55
N TRP A 59 -5.99 -19.40 -10.22
CA TRP A 59 -5.17 -20.62 -10.36
C TRP A 59 -5.41 -21.66 -9.25
N ALA A 60 -5.90 -21.21 -8.10
CA ALA A 60 -6.36 -22.06 -6.99
C ALA A 60 -7.81 -22.54 -7.16
N GLU A 61 -8.51 -22.08 -8.20
CA GLU A 61 -9.88 -22.46 -8.47
C GLU A 61 -9.96 -23.95 -8.82
N SER A 62 -10.95 -24.64 -8.24
CA SER A 62 -11.14 -26.10 -8.23
C SER A 62 -10.95 -26.77 -9.60
N ASN A 63 -11.16 -26.03 -10.69
CA ASN A 63 -10.99 -26.46 -12.07
C ASN A 63 -9.57 -26.98 -12.38
N ARG A 64 -8.51 -26.37 -11.82
CA ARG A 64 -7.14 -26.88 -12.02
C ARG A 64 -6.88 -28.15 -11.22
N ILE A 65 -7.46 -28.27 -10.02
CA ILE A 65 -7.39 -29.49 -9.21
C ILE A 65 -8.11 -30.62 -9.94
N ASP A 66 -9.28 -30.35 -10.49
CA ASP A 66 -10.12 -31.31 -11.20
C ASP A 66 -9.47 -31.77 -12.52
N GLN A 67 -8.83 -30.86 -13.26
CA GLN A 67 -8.03 -31.22 -14.44
C GLN A 67 -6.81 -32.08 -14.08
N VAL A 68 -6.05 -31.70 -13.04
CA VAL A 68 -4.90 -32.51 -12.60
C VAL A 68 -5.36 -33.89 -12.09
N ALA A 69 -6.50 -33.96 -11.40
CA ALA A 69 -7.07 -35.23 -10.95
C ALA A 69 -7.47 -36.14 -12.13
N ARG A 70 -8.09 -35.58 -13.18
CA ARG A 70 -8.43 -36.35 -14.39
C ARG A 70 -7.19 -36.74 -15.20
N ASP A 71 -6.30 -35.78 -15.46
CA ASP A 71 -5.22 -35.96 -16.45
C ASP A 71 -3.99 -36.64 -15.88
N ARG A 72 -3.63 -36.40 -14.60
CA ARG A 72 -2.45 -37.02 -13.97
C ARG A 72 -2.80 -38.20 -13.07
N LEU A 73 -3.95 -38.16 -12.40
CA LEU A 73 -4.36 -39.21 -11.47
C LEU A 73 -5.39 -40.17 -12.09
N GLY A 74 -5.85 -39.92 -13.32
CA GLY A 74 -6.82 -40.76 -14.02
C GLY A 74 -8.20 -40.81 -13.35
N MET A 75 -8.50 -39.85 -12.46
CA MET A 75 -9.76 -39.83 -11.73
C MET A 75 -10.91 -39.54 -12.71
N LYS A 76 -11.93 -40.38 -12.71
CA LYS A 76 -13.17 -40.21 -13.47
C LYS A 76 -14.33 -39.94 -12.51
N PHE A 77 -15.37 -39.26 -12.98
CA PHE A 77 -16.60 -39.13 -12.21
C PHE A 77 -17.22 -40.53 -12.05
N PRO A 78 -17.60 -40.95 -10.83
CA PRO A 78 -18.22 -42.25 -10.62
C PRO A 78 -19.58 -42.31 -11.32
N GLU A 79 -19.86 -43.43 -11.97
CA GLU A 79 -21.16 -43.65 -12.61
C GLU A 79 -22.24 -43.97 -11.56
N GLY A 80 -23.52 -43.81 -11.90
CA GLY A 80 -24.62 -43.99 -10.94
C GLY A 80 -24.65 -45.38 -10.27
N ALA A 81 -24.07 -46.40 -10.91
CA ALA A 81 -23.91 -47.74 -10.36
C ALA A 81 -22.76 -47.88 -9.35
N GLU A 82 -21.83 -46.92 -9.32
CA GLU A 82 -20.63 -46.89 -8.46
C GLU A 82 -20.88 -46.05 -7.17
N THR A 83 -22.07 -45.46 -7.00
CA THR A 83 -22.40 -44.57 -5.87
C THR A 83 -23.41 -45.21 -4.91
N VAL A 84 -23.05 -45.36 -3.63
CA VAL A 84 -23.96 -45.88 -2.57
C VAL A 84 -24.32 -44.75 -1.61
N VAL A 85 -25.62 -44.44 -1.50
CA VAL A 85 -26.13 -43.44 -0.54
C VAL A 85 -26.36 -44.11 0.81
N ILE A 86 -25.54 -43.77 1.79
CA ILE A 86 -25.70 -44.23 3.18
C ILE A 86 -26.65 -43.26 3.89
N ARG A 87 -27.82 -43.75 4.33
CA ARG A 87 -28.74 -42.98 5.19
C ARG A 87 -28.33 -43.18 6.66
N PRO A 88 -28.35 -42.13 7.49
CA PRO A 88 -28.02 -42.23 8.91
C PRO A 88 -29.03 -43.10 9.67
#